data_AF-A0A3S0JKJ2-F1
#
_entry.id   AF-A0A3S0JKJ2-F1
#
_cell.length_a   1.000
_cell.length_b   1.000
_cell.length_c   1.000
_cell.angle_alpha   90.00
_cell.angle_beta   90.00
_cell.angle_gamma   90.00
#
_symmetry.space_group_name_H-M   'P 1'
#
loop_
_entity.id
_entity.type
_entity.pdbx_description
1 polymer ?
#
loop_
_entity_poly.entity_id
_entity_poly.type
_entity_poly.pdbx_seq_one_letter_code
_entity_poly.pdbx_strand_id
1 'polypeptide(L)'
;MKLPLLLLAALLPLGLQAQTPSDIHYETVHSTQYQLQYRVPAGWDQLRQTTDSTIALTYLSPARDLVVYIGQLRGAADRLTPDQALYQLTEQFGVPVNKQFATAYNGIPFLETTGMGTRDGLPMRYDALAARHRGHVLLICVSGSPDAFLTHEPVVQHMLHSLTPYKPRRATGK
;
A
#
# COMPACT_ATOMS: atom_id res chain seq x y z
N MET A 1 -59.55 -20.35 -14.75
CA MET A 1 -58.78 -21.06 -13.70
C MET A 1 -57.34 -20.60 -13.83
N LYS A 2 -56.82 -19.92 -12.80
CA LYS A 2 -55.57 -19.13 -12.83
C LYS A 2 -54.38 -20.03 -12.46
N LEU A 3 -53.38 -20.10 -13.33
CA LEU A 3 -52.06 -20.69 -13.07
C LEU A 3 -51.34 -19.87 -11.97
N PRO A 4 -50.87 -20.47 -10.86
CA PRO A 4 -50.04 -19.74 -9.92
C PRO A 4 -48.55 -19.89 -10.26
N LEU A 5 -47.89 -18.74 -10.36
CA LEU A 5 -46.55 -18.43 -9.86
C LEU A 5 -45.46 -19.51 -10.03
N LEU A 6 -44.80 -19.50 -11.19
CA LEU A 6 -43.42 -19.94 -11.35
C LEU A 6 -42.53 -18.68 -11.34
N LEU A 7 -42.14 -18.20 -10.15
CA LEU A 7 -41.23 -17.06 -10.02
C LEU A 7 -40.59 -17.03 -8.63
N LEU A 8 -39.82 -18.07 -8.31
CA LEU A 8 -39.02 -18.09 -7.07
C LEU A 8 -37.70 -18.88 -7.27
N ALA A 9 -36.92 -18.53 -8.29
CA ALA A 9 -35.59 -19.12 -8.52
C ALA A 9 -34.55 -18.10 -9.00
N ALA A 10 -34.70 -16.81 -8.66
CA ALA A 10 -33.78 -15.74 -9.05
C ALA A 10 -33.12 -15.03 -7.86
N LEU A 11 -32.94 -15.73 -6.74
CA LEU A 11 -32.07 -15.30 -5.63
C LEU A 11 -30.76 -16.08 -5.71
N LEU A 12 -30.03 -15.91 -6.80
CA LEU A 12 -28.60 -16.15 -6.79
C LEU A 12 -27.98 -14.93 -6.10
N PRO A 13 -27.24 -15.09 -4.98
CA PRO A 13 -26.39 -14.01 -4.53
C PRO A 13 -25.39 -13.75 -5.66
N LEU A 14 -25.35 -12.50 -6.13
CA LEU A 14 -24.25 -11.98 -6.92
C LEU A 14 -22.96 -12.41 -6.21
N GLY A 15 -22.28 -13.40 -6.79
CA GLY A 15 -21.00 -13.85 -6.28
C GLY A 15 -20.07 -12.65 -6.28
N LEU A 16 -19.80 -12.09 -5.10
CA LEU A 16 -18.49 -11.52 -4.85
C LEU A 16 -17.52 -12.67 -5.08
N GLN A 17 -16.99 -12.79 -6.29
CA GLN A 17 -15.76 -13.53 -6.49
C GLN A 17 -14.69 -12.76 -5.73
N ALA A 18 -14.49 -13.16 -4.47
CA ALA A 18 -13.23 -12.92 -3.79
C ALA A 18 -12.15 -13.50 -4.70
N GLN A 19 -11.35 -12.62 -5.31
CA GLN A 19 -10.26 -13.02 -6.18
C GLN A 19 -9.32 -13.89 -5.35
N THR A 20 -9.24 -15.17 -5.70
CA THR A 20 -8.38 -16.11 -4.99
C THR A 20 -6.93 -15.69 -5.29
N PRO A 21 -5.99 -15.72 -4.33
CA PRO A 21 -4.64 -15.20 -4.52
C PRO A 21 -3.87 -15.80 -5.72
N SER A 22 -4.29 -16.97 -6.21
CA SER A 22 -3.75 -17.63 -7.41
C SER A 22 -4.12 -16.96 -8.73
N ASP A 23 -5.17 -16.15 -8.79
CA ASP A 23 -5.67 -15.50 -10.02
C ASP A 23 -5.17 -14.06 -10.18
N ILE A 24 -4.45 -13.53 -9.17
CA ILE A 24 -3.93 -12.17 -9.20
C ILE A 24 -2.63 -12.14 -10.01
N HIS A 25 -2.69 -11.49 -11.17
CA HIS A 25 -1.48 -11.22 -11.96
C HIS A 25 -0.71 -10.04 -11.34
N TYR A 26 0.60 -10.20 -11.17
CA TYR A 26 1.47 -9.15 -10.62
C TYR A 26 2.41 -8.61 -11.68
N GLU A 27 2.52 -7.29 -11.75
CA GLU A 27 3.53 -6.60 -12.54
C GLU A 27 4.72 -6.18 -11.69
N THR A 28 5.91 -6.16 -12.27
CA THR A 28 7.12 -5.70 -11.59
C THR A 28 7.34 -4.23 -11.87
N VAL A 29 7.46 -3.44 -10.81
CA VAL A 29 7.77 -2.02 -10.86
C VAL A 29 9.24 -1.81 -10.53
N HIS A 30 9.95 -1.10 -11.40
CA HIS A 30 11.32 -0.63 -11.17
C HIS A 30 11.30 0.88 -10.96
N SER A 31 11.43 1.32 -9.71
CA SER A 31 11.54 2.74 -9.40
C SER A 31 13.01 3.13 -9.25
N THR A 32 13.57 3.77 -10.26
CA THR A 32 14.88 4.45 -10.18
C THR A 32 14.86 5.54 -9.11
N GLN A 33 13.72 6.23 -9.00
CA GLN A 33 13.50 7.29 -8.04
C GLN A 33 13.66 6.81 -6.60
N TYR A 34 12.95 5.75 -6.23
CA TYR A 34 13.00 5.17 -4.88
C TYR A 34 14.18 4.18 -4.70
N GLN A 35 14.95 3.91 -5.76
CA GLN A 35 15.95 2.83 -5.81
C GLN A 35 15.37 1.50 -5.28
N LEU A 36 14.15 1.20 -5.70
CA LEU A 36 13.33 0.11 -5.19
C LEU A 36 12.69 -0.64 -6.36
N GLN A 37 12.67 -1.97 -6.25
CA GLN A 37 11.91 -2.86 -7.10
C GLN A 37 10.87 -3.57 -6.25
N TYR A 38 9.67 -3.71 -6.76
CA TYR A 38 8.57 -4.39 -6.08
C TYR A 38 7.54 -4.88 -7.09
N ARG A 39 6.57 -5.64 -6.61
CA ARG A 39 5.45 -6.16 -7.39
C ARG A 39 4.14 -5.56 -6.88
N VAL A 40 3.26 -5.24 -7.81
CA VAL A 40 1.90 -4.77 -7.53
C VAL A 40 0.90 -5.56 -8.38
N PRO A 41 -0.35 -5.72 -7.94
CA PRO A 41 -1.37 -6.34 -8.79
C PRO A 41 -1.57 -5.53 -10.07
N ALA A 42 -1.64 -6.24 -11.20
CA ALA A 42 -1.93 -5.64 -12.48
C ALA A 42 -3.37 -5.08 -12.49
N GLY A 43 -3.55 -3.94 -13.17
CA GLY A 43 -4.87 -3.30 -13.31
C GLY A 43 -5.31 -2.44 -12.12
N TRP A 44 -4.46 -2.26 -11.10
CA TRP A 44 -4.69 -1.23 -10.08
C TRP A 44 -4.45 0.16 -10.66
N ASP A 45 -5.31 1.11 -10.30
CA ASP A 45 -5.14 2.50 -10.72
C ASP A 45 -3.88 3.08 -10.05
N GLN A 46 -3.10 3.85 -10.82
CA GLN A 46 -1.88 4.48 -10.35
C GLN A 46 -2.00 6.00 -10.38
N LEU A 47 -1.73 6.65 -9.25
CA LEU A 47 -1.69 8.11 -9.15
C LEU A 47 -0.30 8.56 -8.70
N ARG A 48 0.38 9.32 -9.57
CA ARG A 48 1.63 9.98 -9.20
C ARG A 48 1.33 11.31 -8.54
N GLN A 49 1.91 11.53 -7.36
CA GLN A 49 1.75 12.75 -6.60
C GLN A 49 3.13 13.33 -6.28
N THR A 50 3.27 14.64 -6.45
CA THR A 50 4.47 15.37 -6.07
C THR A 50 4.03 16.60 -5.31
N THR A 51 4.52 16.72 -4.08
CA THR A 51 4.32 17.85 -3.20
C THR A 51 5.68 18.44 -2.83
N ASP A 52 5.68 19.49 -2.01
CA ASP A 52 6.91 20.07 -1.49
C ASP A 52 7.67 19.13 -0.53
N SER A 53 6.97 18.19 0.10
CA SER A 53 7.51 17.28 1.11
C SER A 53 7.67 15.84 0.63
N THR A 54 6.94 15.42 -0.41
CA THR A 54 6.93 14.03 -0.88
C THR A 54 6.89 13.91 -2.39
N ILE A 55 7.48 12.84 -2.91
CA ILE A 55 7.09 12.31 -4.23
C ILE A 55 6.65 10.88 -4.05
N ALA A 56 5.44 10.58 -4.48
CA ALA A 56 4.76 9.33 -4.22
C ALA A 56 4.07 8.76 -5.45
N LEU A 57 3.89 7.45 -5.40
CA LEU A 57 3.01 6.69 -6.25
C LEU A 57 1.99 6.01 -5.35
N THR A 58 0.73 6.27 -5.64
CA THR A 58 -0.41 5.72 -4.92
C THR A 58 -1.10 4.71 -5.82
N TYR A 59 -1.26 3.48 -5.34
CA TYR A 59 -1.98 2.41 -6.00
C TYR A 59 -3.35 2.25 -5.36
N LEU A 60 -4.39 2.18 -6.17
CA LEU A 60 -5.77 2.00 -5.73
C LEU A 60 -6.28 0.67 -6.25
N SER A 61 -6.79 -0.15 -5.34
CA SER A 61 -7.53 -1.36 -5.71
C SER A 61 -8.73 -1.02 -6.61
N PRO A 62 -9.20 -1.96 -7.47
CA PRO A 62 -10.34 -1.71 -8.35
C PRO A 62 -11.62 -1.33 -7.59
N ALA A 63 -11.83 -1.90 -6.40
CA ALA A 63 -12.95 -1.57 -5.51
C ALA A 63 -12.73 -0.26 -4.72
N ARG A 64 -11.52 0.34 -4.79
CA ARG A 64 -11.10 1.56 -4.09
C ARG A 64 -11.24 1.47 -2.57
N ASP A 65 -11.20 0.26 -2.03
CA ASP A 65 -11.31 -0.04 -0.60
C ASP A 65 -9.95 -0.25 0.08
N LEU A 66 -8.90 -0.50 -0.73
CA LEU A 66 -7.50 -0.52 -0.34
C LEU A 66 -6.66 0.46 -1.16
N VAL A 67 -5.78 1.18 -0.46
CA VAL A 67 -4.83 2.16 -0.99
C VAL A 67 -3.42 1.79 -0.53
N VAL A 68 -2.47 1.73 -1.47
CA VAL A 68 -1.06 1.55 -1.17
C VAL A 68 -0.27 2.76 -1.66
N TYR A 69 0.27 3.52 -0.73
CA TYR A 69 1.15 4.66 -0.96
C TYR A 69 2.61 4.21 -0.84
N ILE A 70 3.43 4.52 -1.84
CA ILE A 70 4.88 4.34 -1.80
C ILE A 70 5.52 5.67 -2.21
N GLY A 71 6.33 6.27 -1.35
CA GLY A 71 6.92 7.55 -1.64
C GLY A 71 8.24 7.79 -0.93
N GLN A 72 8.92 8.85 -1.33
CA GLN A 72 10.11 9.34 -0.64
C GLN A 72 9.87 10.77 -0.15
N LEU A 73 10.50 11.10 0.97
CA LEU A 73 10.56 12.49 1.43
C LEU A 73 11.49 13.31 0.52
N ARG A 74 11.19 14.60 0.41
CA ARG A 74 12.00 15.60 -0.31
C ARG A 74 11.89 16.97 0.36
N GLY A 75 12.65 17.93 -0.15
CA GLY A 75 12.62 19.30 0.36
C GLY A 75 13.01 19.34 1.83
N ALA A 76 12.38 20.19 2.64
CA ALA A 76 12.69 20.26 4.07
C ALA A 76 12.38 18.95 4.83
N ALA A 77 11.46 18.12 4.32
CA ALA A 77 11.07 16.86 4.96
C ALA A 77 12.12 15.75 4.78
N ASP A 78 13.09 15.88 3.86
CA ASP A 78 14.14 14.87 3.66
C ASP A 78 15.02 14.63 4.90
N ARG A 79 15.05 15.62 5.80
CA ARG A 79 15.81 15.64 7.06
C ARG A 79 15.13 14.86 8.17
N LEU A 80 13.85 14.52 8.03
CA LEU A 80 13.14 13.75 9.05
C LEU A 80 13.79 12.39 9.23
N THR A 81 13.74 11.87 10.45
CA THR A 81 14.06 10.47 10.72
C THR A 81 12.88 9.58 10.28
N PRO A 82 13.09 8.28 10.05
CA PRO A 82 11.99 7.35 9.77
C PRO A 82 10.89 7.38 10.85
N ASP A 83 11.27 7.49 12.12
CA ASP A 83 10.34 7.63 13.26
C ASP A 83 9.47 8.89 13.15
N GLN A 84 10.10 10.06 12.92
CA GLN A 84 9.37 11.33 12.74
C GLN A 84 8.46 11.30 11.51
N ALA A 85 8.90 10.64 10.44
CA ALA A 85 8.12 10.51 9.23
C ALA A 85 6.90 9.60 9.43
N LEU A 86 7.03 8.50 10.21
CA LEU A 86 5.88 7.68 10.61
C LEU A 86 4.92 8.45 11.47
N TYR A 87 5.40 9.19 12.47
CA TYR A 87 4.56 10.01 13.33
C TYR A 87 3.69 10.97 12.50
N GLN A 88 4.29 11.73 11.58
CA GLN A 88 3.54 12.63 10.71
C GLN A 88 2.57 11.90 9.77
N LEU A 89 2.94 10.69 9.33
CA LEU A 89 2.08 9.87 8.50
C LEU A 89 0.88 9.32 9.30
N THR A 90 1.02 8.99 10.58
CA THR A 90 -0.09 8.43 11.38
C THR A 90 -1.06 9.50 11.88
N GLU A 91 -0.61 10.75 12.01
CA GLU A 91 -1.45 11.90 12.32
C GLU A 91 -2.62 12.07 11.34
N GLN A 92 -2.43 11.71 10.06
CA GLN A 92 -3.50 11.77 9.05
C GLN A 92 -4.68 10.81 9.34
N PHE A 93 -4.49 9.86 10.26
CA PHE A 93 -5.52 8.94 10.73
C PHE A 93 -6.07 9.33 12.11
N GLY A 94 -5.67 10.50 12.65
CA GLY A 94 -5.98 10.90 14.01
C GLY A 94 -5.27 10.06 15.07
N VAL A 95 -4.13 9.45 14.73
CA VAL A 95 -3.37 8.59 15.64
C VAL A 95 -1.98 9.17 15.91
N PRO A 96 -1.83 9.94 17.01
CA PRO A 96 -0.57 10.61 17.33
C PRO A 96 0.49 9.67 17.89
N VAL A 97 0.11 8.58 18.54
CA VAL A 97 1.07 7.68 19.17
C VAL A 97 0.68 6.25 18.90
N ASN A 98 1.54 5.54 18.19
CA ASN A 98 1.45 4.09 18.07
C ASN A 98 2.78 3.43 18.35
N LYS A 99 2.69 2.19 18.82
CA LYS A 99 3.86 1.35 18.99
C LYS A 99 4.51 1.13 17.63
N GLN A 100 5.83 1.28 17.61
CA GLN A 100 6.66 1.01 16.45
C GLN A 100 7.47 -0.26 16.69
N PHE A 101 7.75 -0.97 15.61
CA PHE A 101 8.51 -2.22 15.63
C PHE A 101 9.55 -2.19 14.52
N ALA A 102 10.69 -2.82 14.75
CA ALA A 102 11.67 -3.02 13.70
C ALA A 102 11.28 -4.25 12.86
N THR A 103 11.27 -4.10 11.54
CA THR A 103 11.03 -5.17 10.58
C THR A 103 12.03 -5.07 9.43
N ALA A 104 12.09 -6.07 8.56
CA ALA A 104 12.92 -6.02 7.37
C ALA A 104 12.28 -6.77 6.20
N TYR A 105 12.30 -6.16 5.02
CA TYR A 105 11.87 -6.78 3.77
C TYR A 105 13.05 -6.83 2.80
N ASN A 106 13.46 -8.05 2.44
CA ASN A 106 14.62 -8.36 1.57
C ASN A 106 15.86 -7.48 1.82
N GLY A 107 16.24 -7.32 3.08
CA GLY A 107 17.44 -6.59 3.49
C GLY A 107 17.28 -5.07 3.61
N ILE A 108 16.06 -4.54 3.46
CA ILE A 108 15.75 -3.14 3.78
C ILE A 108 15.16 -3.11 5.20
N PRO A 109 15.84 -2.48 6.18
CA PRO A 109 15.31 -2.34 7.54
C PRO A 109 14.28 -1.22 7.59
N PHE A 110 13.09 -1.52 8.13
CA PHE A 110 12.00 -0.58 8.33
C PHE A 110 11.67 -0.44 9.81
N LEU A 111 11.23 0.76 10.18
CA LEU A 111 10.31 0.93 11.29
C LEU A 111 8.90 0.72 10.75
N GLU A 112 8.09 -0.02 11.48
CA GLU A 112 6.72 -0.35 11.12
C GLU A 112 5.78 0.03 12.27
N THR A 113 4.62 0.56 11.91
CA THR A 113 3.52 0.80 12.83
C THR A 113 2.20 0.43 12.16
N THR A 114 1.35 -0.26 12.91
CA THR A 114 0.03 -0.72 12.47
C THR A 114 -1.01 -0.21 13.46
N GLY A 115 -2.21 0.10 12.96
CA GLY A 115 -3.26 0.57 13.83
C GLY A 115 -4.61 0.79 13.16
N MET A 116 -5.53 1.21 14.01
CA MET A 116 -6.87 1.66 13.64
C MET A 116 -6.93 3.17 13.88
N GLY A 117 -7.58 3.90 12.98
CA GLY A 117 -7.81 5.33 13.12
C GLY A 117 -9.00 5.75 12.29
N THR A 118 -9.10 7.04 12.00
CA THR A 118 -10.15 7.61 11.16
C THR A 118 -9.56 8.53 10.11
N ARG A 119 -10.06 8.46 8.88
CA ARG A 119 -9.77 9.43 7.82
C ARG A 119 -11.10 9.91 7.25
N ASP A 120 -11.30 11.22 7.19
CA ASP A 120 -12.56 11.83 6.75
C ASP A 120 -13.80 11.28 7.49
N GLY A 121 -13.64 10.98 8.78
CA GLY A 121 -14.69 10.40 9.65
C GLY A 121 -14.96 8.91 9.45
N LEU A 122 -14.27 8.24 8.52
CA LEU A 122 -14.43 6.81 8.25
C LEU A 122 -13.40 5.99 9.03
N PRO A 123 -13.80 4.85 9.63
CA PRO A 123 -12.86 3.95 10.30
C PRO A 123 -11.90 3.34 9.28
N MET A 124 -10.61 3.45 9.57
CA MET A 124 -9.53 2.97 8.70
C MET A 124 -8.58 2.09 9.51
N ARG A 125 -8.12 1.02 8.88
CA ARG A 125 -6.90 0.33 9.29
C ARG A 125 -5.74 0.86 8.46
N TYR A 126 -4.54 0.85 9.03
CA TYR A 126 -3.32 1.12 8.29
C TYR A 126 -2.16 0.27 8.77
N ASP A 127 -1.26 -0.05 7.84
CA ASP A 127 0.07 -0.58 8.09
C ASP A 127 1.06 0.38 7.41
N ALA A 128 1.93 1.01 8.20
CA ALA A 128 2.82 2.07 7.75
C ALA A 128 4.27 1.72 8.06
N LEU A 129 5.14 1.92 7.07
CA LEU A 129 6.56 1.62 7.15
C LEU A 129 7.39 2.84 6.75
N ALA A 130 8.49 3.05 7.46
CA ALA A 130 9.49 4.03 7.09
C ALA A 130 10.90 3.45 7.20
N ALA A 131 11.74 3.77 6.22
CA ALA A 131 13.14 3.35 6.21
C ALA A 131 14.04 4.47 5.73
N ARG A 132 15.27 4.52 6.28
CA ARG A 132 16.36 5.23 5.62
C ARG A 132 16.93 4.30 4.54
N HIS A 133 16.65 4.60 3.28
CA HIS A 133 17.07 3.78 2.14
C HIS A 133 17.86 4.64 1.16
N ARG A 134 19.10 4.26 0.85
CA ARG A 134 19.93 4.89 -0.19
C ARG A 134 19.97 6.44 -0.13
N GLY A 135 20.06 6.98 1.08
CA GLY A 135 20.19 8.43 1.32
C GLY A 135 18.87 9.22 1.41
N HIS A 136 17.71 8.59 1.28
CA HIS A 136 16.41 9.23 1.47
C HIS A 136 15.55 8.47 2.49
N VAL A 137 14.49 9.10 2.99
CA VAL A 137 13.46 8.40 3.76
C VAL A 137 12.42 7.85 2.78
N LEU A 138 12.29 6.53 2.75
CA LEU A 138 11.23 5.82 2.06
C LEU A 138 10.04 5.67 3.02
N LEU A 139 8.84 5.96 2.52
CA LEU A 139 7.57 5.79 3.21
C LEU A 139 6.69 4.82 2.40
N ILE A 140 6.11 3.85 3.10
CA ILE A 140 5.12 2.94 2.54
C ILE A 140 3.92 2.97 3.49
N CYS A 141 2.72 3.12 2.96
CA CYS A 141 1.50 3.08 3.76
C CYS A 141 0.43 2.29 3.02
N VAL A 142 -0.04 1.23 3.65
CA VAL A 142 -1.24 0.51 3.23
C VAL A 142 -2.37 1.02 4.11
N SER A 143 -3.50 1.40 3.51
CA SER A 143 -4.66 1.88 4.24
C SER A 143 -5.97 1.50 3.54
N GLY A 144 -7.02 1.28 4.31
CA GLY A 144 -8.31 0.77 3.83
C GLY A 144 -9.27 0.55 4.97
N SER A 145 -10.50 0.12 4.67
CA SER A 145 -11.41 -0.30 5.72
C SER A 145 -10.86 -1.54 6.44
N PRO A 146 -11.29 -1.80 7.70
CA PRO A 146 -10.84 -2.99 8.41
C PRO A 146 -11.15 -4.30 7.67
N ASP A 147 -12.32 -4.36 7.01
CA ASP A 147 -12.74 -5.53 6.22
C ASP A 147 -11.95 -5.66 4.91
N ALA A 148 -11.58 -4.54 4.28
CA ALA A 148 -10.72 -4.54 3.10
C ALA A 148 -9.33 -5.12 3.43
N PHE A 149 -8.79 -4.82 4.61
CA PHE A 149 -7.52 -5.41 5.05
C PHE A 149 -7.57 -6.92 5.18
N LEU A 150 -8.65 -7.48 5.71
CA LEU A 150 -8.83 -8.93 5.79
C LEU A 150 -8.93 -9.56 4.39
N THR A 151 -9.65 -8.88 3.49
CA THR A 151 -9.83 -9.34 2.11
C THR A 151 -8.53 -9.31 1.31
N HIS A 152 -7.72 -8.26 1.50
CA HIS A 152 -6.50 -8.02 0.72
C HIS A 152 -5.21 -8.44 1.43
N GLU A 153 -5.27 -9.07 2.61
CA GLU A 153 -4.09 -9.45 3.39
C GLU A 153 -3.02 -10.21 2.55
N PRO A 154 -3.38 -11.24 1.76
CA PRO A 154 -2.40 -11.96 0.94
C PRO A 154 -1.73 -11.05 -0.11
N VAL A 155 -2.49 -10.09 -0.66
CA VAL A 155 -1.99 -9.13 -1.65
C VAL A 155 -1.00 -8.17 -1.02
N VAL A 156 -1.36 -7.61 0.14
CA VAL A 156 -0.49 -6.70 0.90
C VAL A 156 0.81 -7.40 1.28
N GLN A 157 0.71 -8.62 1.82
CA GLN A 157 1.88 -9.42 2.19
C GLN A 157 2.76 -9.71 0.98
N HIS A 158 2.19 -10.04 -0.19
CA HIS A 158 2.97 -10.25 -1.41
C HIS A 158 3.71 -8.98 -1.85
N MET A 159 3.01 -7.84 -1.84
CA MET A 159 3.60 -6.55 -2.21
C MET A 159 4.79 -6.20 -1.29
N LEU A 160 4.61 -6.27 0.04
CA LEU A 160 5.66 -5.95 1.00
C LEU A 160 6.84 -6.93 0.90
N HIS A 161 6.59 -8.23 0.80
CA HIS A 161 7.65 -9.23 0.65
C HIS A 161 8.34 -9.21 -0.72
N SER A 162 7.82 -8.47 -1.70
CA SER A 162 8.48 -8.26 -2.99
C SER A 162 9.45 -7.06 -3.01
N LEU A 163 9.43 -6.21 -1.97
CA LEU A 163 10.25 -5.01 -1.87
C LEU A 163 11.73 -5.38 -1.85
N THR A 164 12.50 -4.96 -2.85
CA THR A 164 13.93 -5.26 -2.99
C THR A 164 14.70 -4.02 -3.43
N PRO A 165 15.97 -3.83 -2.99
CA PRO A 165 16.80 -2.74 -3.48
C PRO A 165 17.00 -2.83 -5.00
N TYR A 166 16.67 -1.77 -5.73
CA TYR A 166 16.95 -1.69 -7.17
C TYR A 166 18.29 -1.01 -7.42
N LYS A 167 19.16 -1.68 -8.17
CA LYS A 167 20.40 -1.10 -8.69
C LYS A 167 20.26 -0.97 -10.19
N PRO A 168 20.17 0.27 -10.75
CA PRO A 168 20.17 0.42 -12.19
C PRO A 168 21.47 -0.19 -12.74
N ARG A 169 21.34 -1.04 -13.75
CA ARG A 169 22.50 -1.59 -14.45
C ARG A 169 23.30 -0.42 -14.99
N ARG A 170 24.51 -0.18 -14.47
CA ARG A 170 25.43 0.81 -15.06
C ARG A 170 25.60 0.44 -16.54
N ALA A 171 25.22 1.35 -17.44
CA ALA A 171 25.62 1.23 -18.82
C ALA A 171 27.15 1.15 -18.81
N THR A 172 27.67 0.00 -19.22
CA THR A 172 29.09 -0.16 -19.50
C THR A 172 29.35 0.70 -20.72
N GLY A 173 29.81 1.94 -20.49
CA GLY A 173 30.35 2.77 -21.55
C GLY A 173 31.50 2.01 -22.18
N LYS A 174 31.36 1.72 -23.47
CA LYS A 174 32.48 1.53 -24.37
C LYS A 174 32.75 2.87 -25.04
#